data_AF-A0A0P9GXM3-F1
#
_entry.id   AF-A0A0P9GXM3-F1
#
_cell.length_a   1.000
_cell.length_b   1.000
_cell.length_c   1.000
_cell.angle_alpha   90.00
_cell.angle_beta   90.00
_cell.angle_gamma   90.00
#
_symmetry.space_group_name_H-M   'P 1'
#
loop_
_entity.id
_entity.type
_entity.pdbx_description
1 polymer ?
#
loop_
_entity_poly.entity_id
_entity_poly.type
_entity_poly.pdbx_seq_one_letter_code
_entity_poly.pdbx_strand_id
1 'polypeptide(L)'
;MIDLAPARWSWLPAGRTLPNSFVLFRRVVHLDTLPRSATGWITADSRYCLTVNGQRVQWGPAPCDPRQMDVDPVDLAPFLRAGENVLGVEVLYYGQGEGTYAGGKPGLLARFDLAFDDGRSETIVSDARWLALLDRAHRPGQ
;
A
#
# COMPACT_ATOMS: atom_id res chain seq x y z
N MET A 1 -9.79 1.68 -17.72
CA MET A 1 -9.66 0.93 -16.45
C MET A 1 -8.19 0.86 -16.12
N ILE A 2 -7.78 1.18 -14.89
CA ILE A 2 -6.38 1.16 -14.49
C ILE A 2 -5.94 -0.31 -14.40
N ASP A 3 -4.83 -0.67 -15.06
CA ASP A 3 -4.25 -2.00 -14.97
C ASP A 3 -3.17 -2.01 -13.88
N LEU A 4 -3.37 -2.86 -12.87
CA LEU A 4 -2.43 -3.03 -11.76
C LEU A 4 -1.65 -4.34 -11.85
N ALA A 5 -1.88 -5.18 -12.87
CA ALA A 5 -1.08 -6.39 -13.06
C ALA A 5 0.42 -6.03 -13.17
N PRO A 6 1.35 -6.81 -12.58
CA PRO A 6 1.14 -8.08 -11.90
C PRO A 6 0.90 -7.95 -10.38
N ALA A 7 0.56 -6.77 -9.85
CA ALA A 7 0.31 -6.58 -8.42
C ALA A 7 -0.82 -7.49 -7.93
N ARG A 8 -0.67 -7.95 -6.69
CA ARG A 8 -1.63 -8.86 -6.05
C ARG A 8 -2.09 -8.29 -4.72
N TRP A 9 -3.35 -8.54 -4.42
CA TRP A 9 -3.89 -8.33 -3.08
C TRP A 9 -3.03 -9.09 -2.08
N SER A 10 -2.48 -8.35 -1.12
CA SER A 10 -1.55 -8.86 -0.12
C SER A 10 -2.12 -8.64 1.28
N TRP A 11 -2.06 -9.68 2.10
CA TRP A 11 -2.44 -9.65 3.51
C TRP A 11 -1.49 -10.53 4.34
N LEU A 12 -1.52 -10.41 5.67
CA LEU A 12 -0.83 -11.39 6.50
C LEU A 12 -1.50 -12.77 6.39
N PRO A 13 -0.74 -13.87 6.49
CA PRO A 13 -1.31 -15.20 6.61
C PRO A 13 -2.18 -15.29 7.88
N ALA A 14 -3.50 -15.34 7.70
CA ALA A 14 -4.46 -15.46 8.79
C ALA A 14 -5.66 -16.29 8.33
N GLY A 15 -6.11 -17.23 9.18
CA GLY A 15 -7.36 -17.97 8.93
C GLY A 15 -8.59 -17.09 9.10
N ARG A 16 -8.57 -16.19 10.09
CA ARG A 16 -9.58 -15.16 10.34
C ARG A 16 -8.89 -13.86 10.73
N THR A 17 -9.31 -12.75 10.12
CA THR A 17 -8.92 -11.40 10.54
C THR A 17 -10.04 -10.82 11.38
N LEU A 18 -9.70 -10.31 12.57
CA LEU A 18 -10.69 -9.64 13.43
C LEU A 18 -11.00 -8.23 12.90
N PRO A 19 -12.19 -7.67 13.16
CA PRO A 19 -12.47 -6.25 12.94
C PRO A 19 -11.42 -5.34 13.58
N ASN A 20 -11.33 -4.08 13.13
CA ASN A 20 -10.41 -3.07 13.67
C ASN A 20 -8.96 -3.55 13.81
N SER A 21 -8.48 -4.32 12.83
CA SER A 21 -7.10 -4.83 12.82
C SER A 21 -6.21 -3.91 12.01
N PHE A 22 -5.07 -3.52 12.59
CA PHE A 22 -4.01 -2.79 11.90
C PHE A 22 -2.90 -3.76 11.48
N VAL A 23 -2.46 -3.66 10.23
CA VAL A 23 -1.37 -4.46 9.67
C VAL A 23 -0.35 -3.55 9.03
N LEU A 24 0.90 -3.73 9.44
CA LEU A 24 2.05 -2.99 8.96
C LEU A 24 2.72 -3.77 7.83
N PHE A 25 2.70 -3.21 6.63
CA PHE A 25 3.44 -3.69 5.48
C PHE A 25 4.74 -2.93 5.33
N ARG A 26 5.81 -3.64 5.01
CA ARG A 26 7.14 -3.05 4.78
C ARG A 26 7.80 -3.63 3.54
N ARG A 27 8.28 -2.74 2.66
CA ARG A 27 9.09 -3.08 1.50
C ARG A 27 10.37 -2.25 1.50
N VAL A 28 11.50 -2.92 1.34
CA VAL A 28 12.78 -2.26 1.09
C VAL A 28 13.08 -2.32 -0.40
N VAL A 29 13.48 -1.18 -0.95
CA VAL A 29 13.97 -1.07 -2.34
C VAL A 29 15.33 -0.37 -2.32
N HIS A 30 16.23 -0.85 -3.15
CA HIS A 30 17.55 -0.24 -3.35
C HIS A 30 17.58 0.41 -4.72
N LEU A 31 17.89 1.70 -4.76
CA LEU A 31 17.93 2.50 -5.99
C LEU A 31 19.35 3.02 -6.20
N ASP A 32 20.03 2.58 -7.25
CA ASP A 32 21.39 3.05 -7.54
C ASP A 32 21.43 4.57 -7.82
N THR A 33 20.38 5.07 -8.44
CA THR A 33 20.17 6.48 -8.79
C THR A 33 18.75 6.91 -8.44
N LEU A 34 18.51 8.22 -8.32
CA LEU A 34 17.16 8.74 -8.18
C LEU A 34 16.38 8.54 -9.49
N PRO A 35 15.15 8.00 -9.45
CA PRO A 35 14.31 7.96 -10.62
C PRO A 35 13.86 9.37 -11.00
N ARG A 36 13.71 9.64 -12.30
CA ARG A 36 13.10 10.85 -12.84
C ARG A 36 11.62 10.96 -12.47
N SER A 37 10.93 9.82 -12.39
CA SER A 37 9.54 9.73 -11.95
C SER A 37 9.30 8.43 -11.21
N ALA A 38 8.46 8.46 -10.18
CA ALA A 38 8.08 7.27 -9.42
C ALA A 38 6.58 7.36 -9.06
N THR A 39 5.73 7.15 -10.05
CA THR A 39 4.28 7.33 -9.93
C THR A 39 3.55 6.00 -9.91
N GLY A 40 2.36 5.98 -9.34
CA GLY A 40 1.61 4.75 -9.26
C GLY A 40 0.27 4.89 -8.59
N TRP A 41 -0.24 3.74 -8.17
CA TRP A 41 -1.56 3.60 -7.61
C TRP A 41 -1.50 2.70 -6.38
N ILE A 42 -2.29 3.04 -5.38
CA ILE A 42 -2.42 2.27 -4.16
C ILE A 42 -3.89 2.26 -3.72
N THR A 43 -4.30 1.13 -3.16
CA THR A 43 -5.57 1.01 -2.45
C THR A 43 -5.41 -0.01 -1.33
N ALA A 44 -6.35 0.01 -0.40
CA ALA A 44 -6.45 -1.01 0.61
C ALA A 44 -7.90 -1.20 1.03
N ASP A 45 -8.19 -2.39 1.51
CA ASP A 45 -9.42 -2.67 2.23
C ASP A 45 -9.05 -2.82 3.72
N SER A 46 -9.42 -1.89 4.60
CA SER A 46 -10.42 -0.82 4.42
C SER A 46 -9.82 0.58 4.23
N ARG A 47 -8.69 0.86 4.90
CA ARG A 47 -7.94 2.12 4.78
C ARG A 47 -6.44 1.87 4.85
N TYR A 48 -5.64 2.73 4.25
CA TYR A 48 -4.19 2.72 4.35
C TYR A 48 -3.61 4.08 4.77
N CYS A 49 -2.40 4.05 5.33
CA CYS A 49 -1.50 5.17 5.49
C CYS A 49 -0.13 4.79 4.91
N LEU A 50 0.28 5.48 3.84
CA LEU A 50 1.54 5.27 3.14
C LEU A 50 2.63 6.18 3.70
N THR A 51 3.79 5.59 3.96
CA THR A 51 5.01 6.26 4.36
C THR A 51 6.17 5.85 3.47
N VAL A 52 7.10 6.77 3.23
CA VAL A 52 8.38 6.50 2.55
C VAL A 52 9.48 7.08 3.42
N ASN A 53 10.48 6.25 3.76
CA ASN A 53 11.59 6.62 4.62
C ASN A 53 11.15 7.22 5.98
N GLY A 54 10.01 6.75 6.51
CA GLY A 54 9.40 7.23 7.75
C GLY A 54 8.58 8.52 7.63
N GLN A 55 8.57 9.17 6.45
CA GLN A 55 7.73 10.33 6.18
C GLN A 55 6.37 9.90 5.63
N ARG A 56 5.28 10.44 6.19
CA ARG A 56 3.92 10.21 5.66
C ARG A 56 3.76 10.86 4.29
N VAL A 57 3.29 10.08 3.33
CA VAL A 57 3.06 10.48 1.94
C VAL A 57 1.58 10.72 1.70
N GLN A 58 0.73 9.74 2.01
CA GLN A 58 -0.70 9.77 1.69
C GLN A 58 -1.50 8.81 2.59
N TRP A 59 -2.82 8.97 2.64
CA TRP A 59 -3.76 8.01 3.21
C TRP A 59 -5.00 7.88 2.33
N GLY A 60 -5.71 6.78 2.44
CA GLY A 60 -6.88 6.47 1.62
C GLY A 60 -7.39 5.05 1.85
N PRO A 61 -8.05 4.42 0.86
CA PRO A 61 -8.70 5.11 -0.25
C PRO A 61 -9.86 5.98 0.26
N ALA A 62 -10.31 6.90 -0.58
CA ALA A 62 -11.57 7.60 -0.34
C ALA A 62 -12.75 6.59 -0.27
N PRO A 63 -13.86 6.93 0.42
CA PRO A 63 -15.07 6.13 0.34
C PRO A 63 -15.50 5.98 -1.12
N CYS A 64 -15.69 4.75 -1.57
CA CYS A 64 -16.02 4.41 -2.95
C CYS A 64 -17.17 3.41 -3.01
N ASP A 65 -17.72 3.21 -4.21
CA ASP A 65 -18.69 2.15 -4.45
C ASP A 65 -17.98 0.79 -4.24
N PRO A 66 -18.46 -0.09 -3.35
CA PRO A 66 -17.81 -1.38 -3.10
C PRO A 66 -17.76 -2.31 -4.33
N ARG A 67 -18.59 -2.05 -5.35
CA ARG A 67 -18.56 -2.76 -6.64
C ARG A 67 -17.44 -2.28 -7.54
N GLN A 68 -16.89 -1.09 -7.27
CA GLN A 68 -15.82 -0.44 -8.02
C GLN A 68 -14.87 0.25 -7.04
N MET A 69 -13.96 -0.54 -6.47
CA MET A 69 -13.00 -0.04 -5.50
C MET A 69 -12.04 0.95 -6.15
N ASP A 70 -11.93 2.13 -5.55
CA ASP A 70 -11.03 3.18 -6.01
C ASP A 70 -9.57 2.86 -5.66
N VAL A 71 -8.69 3.43 -6.48
CA VAL A 71 -7.24 3.42 -6.29
C VAL A 71 -6.75 4.86 -6.35
N ASP A 72 -5.93 5.24 -5.38
CA ASP A 72 -5.44 6.61 -5.31
C ASP A 72 -4.13 6.72 -6.10
N PRO A 73 -3.97 7.78 -6.92
CA PRO A 73 -2.70 8.08 -7.55
C PRO A 73 -1.71 8.57 -6.48
N VAL A 74 -0.43 8.24 -6.65
CA VAL A 74 0.65 8.67 -5.75
C VAL A 74 1.89 8.97 -6.57
N ASP A 75 2.61 10.03 -6.17
CA ASP A 75 3.98 10.30 -6.61
C ASP A 75 4.94 10.08 -5.43
N LEU A 76 5.81 9.07 -5.57
CA LEU A 76 6.84 8.74 -4.59
C LEU A 76 8.14 9.52 -4.81
N ALA A 77 8.35 10.10 -6.00
CA ALA A 77 9.64 10.68 -6.39
C ALA A 77 10.19 11.70 -5.37
N PRO A 78 9.37 12.59 -4.77
CA PRO A 78 9.86 13.56 -3.79
C PRO A 78 10.39 12.96 -2.48
N PHE A 79 10.07 11.69 -2.21
CA PHE A 79 10.37 11.03 -0.93
C PHE A 79 11.47 9.96 -1.06
N LEU A 80 11.87 9.65 -2.29
CA LEU A 80 12.93 8.68 -2.58
C LEU A 80 14.32 9.32 -2.49
N ARG A 81 15.33 8.47 -2.35
CA ARG A 81 16.75 8.83 -2.36
C ARG A 81 17.57 7.75 -3.06
N ALA A 82 18.80 8.06 -3.45
CA ALA A 82 19.75 7.01 -3.85
C ALA A 82 20.09 6.11 -2.64
N GLY A 83 20.32 4.83 -2.89
CA GLY A 83 20.53 3.79 -1.89
C GLY A 83 19.22 3.17 -1.37
N GLU A 84 19.19 2.85 -0.09
CA GLU A 84 18.06 2.17 0.55
C GLU A 84 16.87 3.13 0.77
N ASN A 85 15.70 2.69 0.31
CA ASN A 85 14.41 3.29 0.60
C ASN A 85 13.47 2.27 1.24
N VAL A 86 12.71 2.74 2.23
CA VAL A 86 11.73 1.92 2.94
C VAL A 86 10.34 2.46 2.67
N LEU A 87 9.51 1.65 2.01
CA LEU A 87 8.08 1.91 1.87
C LEU A 87 7.37 1.20 3.02
N GLY A 88 6.60 1.95 3.80
CA GLY A 88 5.75 1.44 4.86
C GLY A 88 4.29 1.72 4.55
N VAL A 89 3.43 0.72 4.70
CA VAL A 89 1.97 0.91 4.56
C VAL A 89 1.30 0.32 5.79
N GLU A 90 0.65 1.16 6.59
CA GLU A 90 -0.27 0.70 7.62
C GLU A 90 -1.64 0.52 6.98
N VAL A 91 -2.25 -0.66 7.11
CA VAL A 91 -3.60 -0.94 6.64
C VAL A 91 -4.51 -1.22 7.83
N LEU A 92 -5.60 -0.47 7.92
CA LEU A 92 -6.69 -0.68 8.84
C LEU A 92 -7.80 -1.46 8.15
N TYR A 93 -8.12 -2.63 8.69
CA TYR A 93 -9.30 -3.40 8.32
C TYR A 93 -10.43 -3.15 9.32
N TYR A 94 -11.53 -2.55 8.87
CA TYR A 94 -12.70 -2.32 9.73
C TYR A 94 -13.45 -3.64 10.02
N GLY A 95 -13.62 -4.50 9.01
CA GLY A 95 -14.28 -5.80 9.15
C GLY A 95 -15.80 -5.78 9.38
N GLN A 96 -16.41 -4.60 9.43
CA GLN A 96 -17.85 -4.37 9.47
C GLN A 96 -18.16 -3.17 8.58
N GLY A 97 -19.34 -3.15 7.97
CA GLY A 97 -19.79 -1.99 7.22
C GLY A 97 -20.09 -0.82 8.16
N GLU A 98 -19.62 0.36 7.80
CA GLU A 98 -20.00 1.64 8.41
C GLU A 98 -20.40 2.63 7.30
N GLY A 99 -20.92 3.81 7.64
CA GLY A 99 -21.47 4.74 6.64
C GLY A 99 -20.52 5.14 5.49
N THR A 100 -19.21 4.86 5.61
CA THR A 100 -18.18 5.16 4.59
C THR A 100 -17.48 3.92 4.01
N TYR A 101 -17.93 2.71 4.38
CA TYR A 101 -17.32 1.45 3.98
C TYR A 101 -18.36 0.32 4.03
N ALA A 102 -18.54 -0.41 2.93
CA ALA A 102 -19.61 -1.41 2.83
C ALA A 102 -19.28 -2.78 3.47
N GLY A 103 -18.04 -3.00 3.89
CA GLY A 103 -17.57 -4.34 4.27
C GLY A 103 -16.90 -5.07 3.11
N GLY A 104 -15.86 -5.84 3.43
CA GLY A 104 -15.00 -6.49 2.45
C GLY A 104 -13.95 -7.39 3.10
N LYS A 105 -12.90 -7.71 2.34
CA LYS A 105 -11.80 -8.58 2.77
C LYS A 105 -10.54 -7.75 2.88
N PRO A 106 -9.76 -7.91 3.96
CA PRO A 106 -8.62 -7.06 4.16
C PRO A 106 -7.56 -7.27 3.09
N GLY A 107 -6.86 -6.20 2.73
CA GLY A 107 -5.75 -6.32 1.80
C GLY A 107 -5.12 -5.00 1.41
N LEU A 108 -3.90 -5.11 0.91
CA LEU A 108 -3.14 -4.05 0.24
C LEU A 108 -3.00 -4.40 -1.25
N LEU A 109 -3.25 -3.43 -2.11
CA LEU A 109 -2.90 -3.50 -3.53
C LEU A 109 -2.15 -2.24 -3.94
N ALA A 110 -0.96 -2.38 -4.48
CA ALA A 110 -0.14 -1.24 -4.90
C ALA A 110 0.71 -1.58 -6.12
N ARG A 111 0.87 -0.61 -7.02
CA ARG A 111 1.82 -0.64 -8.13
C ARG A 111 2.42 0.75 -8.29
N PHE A 112 3.75 0.84 -8.28
CA PHE A 112 4.50 2.06 -8.59
C PHE A 112 5.50 1.77 -9.69
N ASP A 113 5.50 2.62 -10.70
CA ASP A 113 6.38 2.56 -11.85
C ASP A 113 7.44 3.67 -11.74
N LEU A 114 8.69 3.23 -11.71
CA LEU A 114 9.88 4.08 -11.62
C LEU A 114 10.52 4.16 -13.00
N ALA A 115 10.85 5.36 -13.45
CA ALA A 115 11.59 5.61 -14.68
C ALA A 115 12.84 6.44 -14.38
N PHE A 116 13.97 6.06 -14.97
CA PHE A 116 15.27 6.66 -14.73
C PHE A 116 15.77 7.42 -15.98
N ASP A 117 16.76 8.29 -15.80
CA ASP A 117 17.32 9.09 -16.90
C ASP A 117 18.13 8.28 -17.91
N ASP A 118 18.65 7.12 -17.50
CA ASP A 118 19.36 6.16 -18.35
C ASP A 118 18.40 5.30 -19.21
N GLY A 119 17.08 5.51 -19.10
CA GLY A 119 16.06 4.76 -19.81
C GLY A 119 15.63 3.45 -19.13
N ARG A 120 16.24 3.09 -17.98
CA ARG A 120 15.78 1.97 -17.16
C ARG A 120 14.39 2.26 -16.60
N SER A 121 13.64 1.19 -16.35
CA SER A 121 12.41 1.23 -15.57
C SER A 121 12.37 0.10 -14.55
N GLU A 122 11.72 0.36 -13.43
CA GLU A 122 11.48 -0.62 -12.38
C GLU A 122 10.03 -0.51 -11.90
N THR A 123 9.43 -1.64 -11.54
CA THR A 123 8.08 -1.64 -10.95
C THR A 123 8.12 -2.23 -9.55
N ILE A 124 7.55 -1.48 -8.60
CA ILE A 124 7.28 -1.96 -7.25
C ILE A 124 5.82 -2.37 -7.20
N VAL A 125 5.55 -3.65 -6.95
CA VAL A 125 4.19 -4.17 -6.80
C VAL A 125 3.96 -4.73 -5.40
N SER A 126 2.70 -4.77 -4.96
CA SER A 126 2.29 -5.58 -3.82
C SER A 126 2.39 -7.06 -4.19
N ASP A 127 3.28 -7.77 -3.52
CA ASP A 127 3.61 -9.17 -3.76
C ASP A 127 4.20 -9.82 -2.48
N ALA A 128 4.66 -11.06 -2.59
CA ALA A 128 5.24 -11.82 -1.47
C ALA A 128 6.58 -11.24 -0.95
N ARG A 129 7.14 -10.21 -1.58
CA ARG A 129 8.39 -9.56 -1.12
C ARG A 129 8.13 -8.43 -0.12
N TRP A 130 6.86 -8.14 0.17
CA TRP A 130 6.46 -7.30 1.29
C TRP A 130 6.46 -8.11 2.57
N LEU A 131 7.06 -7.57 3.62
CA LEU A 131 6.86 -8.06 4.97
C LEU A 131 5.53 -7.54 5.49
N ALA A 132 4.82 -8.35 6.28
CA ALA A 132 3.59 -7.97 6.95
C ALA A 132 3.68 -8.35 8.43
N LEU A 133 3.23 -7.45 9.31
CA LEU A 133 3.17 -7.67 10.75
C LEU A 133 1.87 -7.10 11.29
N LEU A 134 1.17 -7.86 12.13
CA LEU A 134 0.07 -7.32 12.90
C LEU A 134 0.60 -6.23 13.84
N ASP A 135 -0.02 -5.05 13.80
CA ASP A 135 0.37 -3.98 14.70
C ASP A 135 0.15 -4.38 16.16
N ARG A 136 1.10 -3.98 17.01
CA ARG A 136 1.10 -4.28 18.44
C ARG A 136 0.63 -3.10 19.28
N ALA A 137 0.54 -1.90 18.72
CA ALA A 137 0.03 -0.74 19.42
C ALA A 137 -1.50 -0.80 19.57
N HIS A 138 -2.20 -1.37 18.59
CA HIS A 138 -3.66 -1.54 18.61
C HIS A 138 -4.05 -3.01 18.81
N ARG A 139 -4.98 -3.27 19.75
CA ARG A 139 -5.52 -4.62 19.96
C ARG A 139 -6.56 -4.93 18.89
N PRO A 140 -6.42 -6.03 18.12
CA PRO A 140 -7.42 -6.43 17.14
C PRO A 140 -8.80 -6.66 17.76
N GLY A 141 -9.85 -6.26 17.05
CA GLY A 141 -11.24 -6.47 17.44
C GLY A 141 -11.78 -5.48 18.47
N GLN A 142 -11.08 -4.38 18.75
CA GLN A 142 -11.47 -3.35 19.71
C GLN A 142 -11.79 -2.02 19.05
#